data_AF-A0A6A0H916-F1
#
_entry.id   AF-A0A6A0H916-F1
#
_cell.length_a   1.000
_cell.length_b   1.000
_cell.length_c   1.000
_cell.angle_alpha   90.00
_cell.angle_beta   90.00
_cell.angle_gamma   90.00
#
_symmetry.space_group_name_H-M   'P 1'
#
loop_
_entity.id
_entity.type
_entity.pdbx_description
1 polymer ?
#
loop_
_entity_poly.entity_id
_entity_poly.type
_entity_poly.pdbx_seq_one_letter_code
_entity_poly.pdbx_strand_id
1 'polypeptide(L)'
;MERHHVLEEPERWLVYEGDLVELSQDDYSGQQRVRACLLNDSFMLATWLADRRGPVRYRFETLHLLDALVPVNVKDRGQATNAFKLLIFPDARAFQAPSPKIKSEWLEHLERTKKDRVAAQQKQPTAEHRAPVANPDSENPFLKQQDSVGSRDSQDDDETNPFSWWSSSSAPPQSQVPQTPEWMQELPEDLDQAIAQRNFEDALTLIQRAREYFTQAPKTLVNAEMKRGVETRVKTLVSVVRAELAASGERSLNAGPKAARRAVNILLQLNKQQMACELFLKYRTAILKSALQRLRLEGDTEFIFHCNNLLYLSVKASKTGLDLRFALHASMSRDLERRVASARDQMLDAIKLRAQDESWQPTKFTDERQLQTFMEEMNDIGVAGLNEYLTGIRIILNNMELLVADALVLGLTSSVLELVRVMVAFVEDVLRLLVVWPDAQQLLADSLTAVLEAQLHQCKAAVQHPMLKDKTSIVCLNSLFVVDVLLPLTEQRYTEVTGFAHPTLRTLARYRQLFATSADSHTSGFV
;
A
#
# COMPACT_ATOMS: atom_id res chain seq x y z
N MET A 1 16.33 9.31 -7.62
CA MET A 1 17.01 8.36 -8.53
C MET A 1 17.48 9.16 -9.72
N GLU A 2 18.75 9.54 -9.71
CA GLU A 2 19.36 10.21 -10.84
C GLU A 2 19.44 9.27 -12.05
N ARG A 3 19.21 9.83 -13.24
CA ARG A 3 19.38 9.12 -14.50
C ARG A 3 20.85 9.24 -14.91
N HIS A 4 21.71 8.43 -14.31
CA HIS A 4 23.04 8.21 -14.87
C HIS A 4 22.88 7.59 -16.25
N HIS A 5 23.38 8.26 -17.28
CA HIS A 5 23.43 7.66 -18.61
C HIS A 5 24.47 6.53 -18.56
N VAL A 6 24.15 5.37 -19.12
CA VAL A 6 25.03 4.18 -19.10
C VAL A 6 26.43 4.45 -19.71
N LEU A 7 26.55 5.55 -20.48
CA LEU A 7 27.75 6.05 -21.15
C LEU A 7 28.54 7.12 -20.37
N GLU A 8 28.15 7.50 -19.15
CA GLU A 8 28.83 8.54 -18.35
C GLU A 8 30.11 8.04 -17.63
N GLU A 9 30.42 6.74 -17.65
CA GLU A 9 31.69 6.21 -17.16
C GLU A 9 32.72 6.08 -18.30
N PRO A 10 33.84 6.84 -18.28
CA PRO A 10 34.77 6.95 -19.41
C PRO A 10 35.57 5.68 -19.70
N GLU A 11 35.53 4.67 -18.84
CA GLU A 11 36.20 3.38 -19.02
C GLU A 11 35.28 2.29 -19.59
N ARG A 12 33.99 2.58 -19.86
CA ARG A 12 33.05 1.59 -20.43
C ARG A 12 33.13 1.53 -21.96
N TRP A 13 33.28 0.31 -22.50
CA TRP A 13 33.25 0.06 -23.95
C TRP A 13 32.46 -1.22 -24.29
N LEU A 14 31.90 -1.24 -25.50
CA LEU A 14 31.05 -2.33 -25.99
C LEU A 14 31.89 -3.49 -26.55
N VAL A 15 31.75 -4.67 -25.95
CA VAL A 15 32.45 -5.89 -26.36
C VAL A 15 31.67 -6.65 -27.43
N TYR A 16 30.35 -6.80 -27.26
CA TYR A 16 29.49 -7.54 -28.19
C TYR A 16 28.03 -7.07 -28.06
N GLU A 17 27.27 -7.07 -29.16
CA GLU A 17 25.82 -6.82 -29.14
C GLU A 17 25.05 -7.74 -30.08
N GLY A 18 23.77 -7.99 -29.76
CA GLY A 18 22.90 -8.81 -30.58
C GLY A 18 21.45 -8.82 -30.12
N ASP A 19 20.53 -9.06 -31.05
CA ASP A 19 19.11 -9.28 -30.74
C ASP A 19 18.89 -10.74 -30.29
N LEU A 20 18.16 -10.91 -29.18
CA LEU A 20 17.78 -12.17 -28.55
C LEU A 20 16.26 -12.20 -28.30
N VAL A 21 15.74 -13.39 -28.02
CA VAL A 21 14.36 -13.55 -27.52
C VAL A 21 14.43 -14.08 -26.09
N GLU A 22 13.82 -13.40 -25.14
CA GLU A 22 13.67 -13.91 -23.78
C GLU A 22 12.61 -15.01 -23.74
N LEU A 23 12.92 -16.11 -23.05
CA LEU A 23 12.05 -17.26 -22.86
C LEU A 23 11.52 -17.31 -21.42
N SER A 24 10.26 -17.74 -21.27
CA SER A 24 9.68 -18.07 -19.98
C SER A 24 10.48 -19.15 -19.26
N GLN A 25 10.68 -19.01 -17.95
CA GLN A 25 11.47 -19.98 -17.17
C GLN A 25 10.77 -21.33 -16.99
N ASP A 26 9.44 -21.35 -17.05
CA ASP A 26 8.61 -22.53 -16.81
C ASP A 26 8.39 -23.34 -18.11
N ASP A 27 7.89 -22.67 -19.16
CA ASP A 27 7.46 -23.32 -20.41
C ASP A 27 8.43 -23.16 -21.59
N TYR A 28 9.51 -22.37 -21.45
CA TYR A 28 10.41 -21.96 -22.54
C TYR A 28 9.72 -21.27 -23.74
N SER A 29 8.51 -20.75 -23.55
CA SER A 29 7.79 -19.94 -24.53
C SER A 29 8.42 -18.56 -24.68
N GLY A 30 8.51 -18.04 -25.91
CA GLY A 30 9.10 -16.73 -26.18
C GLY A 30 8.23 -15.58 -25.66
N GLN A 31 8.75 -14.80 -24.72
CA GLN A 31 8.05 -13.69 -24.07
C GLN A 31 8.23 -12.36 -24.83
N GLN A 32 9.48 -11.95 -25.05
CA GLN A 32 9.79 -10.64 -25.63
C GLN A 32 11.11 -10.63 -26.41
N ARG A 33 11.20 -9.74 -27.41
CA ARG A 33 12.45 -9.47 -28.15
C ARG A 33 13.27 -8.44 -27.40
N VAL A 34 14.52 -8.76 -27.13
CA VAL A 34 15.47 -7.90 -26.40
C VAL A 34 16.74 -7.69 -27.21
N ARG A 35 17.34 -6.51 -27.11
CA ARG A 35 18.72 -6.24 -27.54
C ARG A 35 19.59 -6.40 -26.31
N ALA A 36 20.57 -7.30 -26.40
CA ALA A 36 21.59 -7.51 -25.39
C ALA A 36 22.89 -6.82 -25.82
N CYS A 37 23.54 -6.14 -24.88
CA CYS A 37 24.82 -5.46 -25.08
C CYS A 37 25.76 -5.86 -23.94
N LEU A 38 26.87 -6.52 -24.27
CA LEU A 38 27.94 -6.84 -23.33
C LEU A 38 28.98 -5.73 -23.34
N LEU A 39 29.14 -5.08 -22.20
CA LEU A 39 30.18 -4.11 -21.90
C LEU A 39 31.34 -4.81 -21.18
N ASN A 40 32.49 -4.14 -21.07
CA ASN A 40 33.66 -4.65 -20.35
C ASN A 40 33.45 -4.89 -18.85
N ASP A 41 32.47 -4.25 -18.22
CA ASP A 41 32.17 -4.39 -16.79
C ASP A 41 30.76 -4.93 -16.50
N SER A 42 29.86 -4.95 -17.49
CA SER A 42 28.43 -5.13 -17.27
C SER A 42 27.70 -5.67 -18.52
N PHE A 43 26.50 -6.19 -18.32
CA PHE A 43 25.62 -6.73 -19.34
C PHE A 43 24.29 -5.98 -19.30
N MET A 44 23.95 -5.32 -20.40
CA MET A 44 22.74 -4.50 -20.55
C MET A 44 21.69 -5.23 -21.39
N LEU A 45 20.43 -5.11 -20.98
CA LEU A 45 19.27 -5.56 -21.73
C LEU A 45 18.33 -4.38 -22.04
N ALA A 46 17.82 -4.34 -23.26
CA ALA A 46 16.84 -3.37 -23.70
C ALA A 46 15.69 -4.05 -24.48
N THR A 47 14.45 -3.77 -24.10
CA THR A 47 13.25 -4.34 -24.73
C THR A 47 12.94 -3.64 -26.06
N TRP A 48 12.50 -4.42 -27.06
CA TRP A 48 12.03 -3.88 -28.34
C TRP A 48 10.64 -3.25 -28.21
N LEU A 49 10.46 -2.01 -28.66
CA LEU A 49 9.17 -1.33 -28.68
C LEU A 49 8.49 -1.48 -30.04
N ALA A 50 7.52 -2.39 -30.15
CA ALA A 50 6.77 -2.63 -31.39
C ALA A 50 5.87 -1.45 -31.81
N ASP A 51 5.32 -0.71 -30.84
CA ASP A 51 4.21 0.23 -31.04
C ASP A 51 4.65 1.71 -31.13
N ARG A 52 5.85 1.99 -31.66
CA ARG A 52 6.32 3.38 -31.87
C ARG A 52 6.98 3.57 -33.23
N ARG A 53 6.31 4.33 -34.11
CA ARG A 53 6.92 4.91 -35.31
C ARG A 53 7.77 6.12 -34.90
N GLY A 54 9.06 5.90 -34.67
CA GLY A 54 10.03 6.95 -34.31
C GLY A 54 11.46 6.42 -34.19
N PRO A 55 12.46 7.28 -33.89
CA PRO A 55 13.86 6.88 -33.78
C PRO A 55 14.16 6.01 -32.54
N VAL A 56 13.32 6.05 -31.51
CA VAL A 56 13.49 5.26 -30.28
C VAL A 56 12.83 3.89 -30.42
N ARG A 57 13.60 2.90 -30.88
CA ARG A 57 13.14 1.51 -31.10
C ARG A 57 13.28 0.59 -29.88
N TYR A 58 14.08 0.99 -28.90
CA TYR A 58 14.41 0.19 -27.73
C TYR A 58 14.15 0.97 -26.43
N ARG A 59 13.79 0.25 -25.36
CA ARG A 59 13.69 0.77 -23.99
C ARG A 59 14.66 0.02 -23.10
N PHE A 60 15.58 0.75 -22.46
CA PHE A 60 16.45 0.19 -21.41
C PHE A 60 15.62 -0.57 -20.38
N GLU A 61 16.03 -1.79 -20.06
CA GLU A 61 15.34 -2.68 -19.12
C GLU A 61 16.17 -2.88 -17.86
N THR A 62 17.36 -3.47 -17.99
CA THR A 62 18.26 -3.76 -16.88
C THR A 62 19.74 -3.64 -17.26
N LEU A 63 20.58 -3.43 -16.25
CA LEU A 63 22.04 -3.51 -16.32
C LEU A 63 22.52 -4.41 -15.18
N HIS A 64 23.34 -5.42 -15.49
CA HIS A 64 23.86 -6.39 -14.53
C HIS A 64 25.39 -6.39 -14.54
N LEU A 65 26.04 -6.30 -13.37
CA LEU A 65 27.50 -6.38 -13.27
C LEU A 65 28.00 -7.79 -13.59
N LEU A 66 29.13 -7.91 -14.31
CA LEU A 66 29.68 -9.21 -14.74
C LEU A 66 29.97 -10.20 -13.61
N ASP A 67 30.31 -9.71 -12.41
CA ASP A 67 30.56 -10.55 -11.23
C ASP A 67 29.34 -11.38 -10.82
N ALA A 68 28.13 -10.86 -11.07
CA ALA A 68 26.87 -11.51 -10.72
C ALA A 68 26.32 -12.47 -11.79
N LEU A 69 27.01 -12.61 -12.94
CA LEU A 69 26.54 -13.38 -14.09
C LEU A 69 27.22 -14.74 -14.19
N VAL A 70 26.42 -15.81 -14.34
CA VAL A 70 26.91 -17.13 -14.72
C VAL A 70 26.20 -17.60 -16.00
N PRO A 71 26.89 -17.66 -17.15
CA PRO A 71 26.31 -18.22 -18.37
C PRO A 71 26.24 -19.75 -18.29
N VAL A 72 25.10 -20.31 -18.67
CA VAL A 72 24.82 -21.75 -18.69
C VAL A 72 24.27 -22.13 -20.06
N ASN A 73 24.95 -23.04 -20.75
CA ASN A 73 24.49 -23.57 -22.04
C ASN A 73 23.32 -24.55 -21.82
N VAL A 74 22.15 -24.25 -22.41
CA VAL A 74 20.98 -25.15 -22.36
C VAL A 74 21.02 -26.06 -23.60
N LYS A 75 20.87 -27.38 -23.40
CA LYS A 75 20.76 -28.34 -24.51
C LYS A 75 19.38 -28.23 -25.14
N ASP A 76 19.31 -28.25 -26.46
CA ASP A 76 18.05 -28.02 -27.19
C ASP A 76 17.02 -29.12 -26.85
N ARG A 77 15.84 -28.70 -26.37
CA ARG A 77 14.70 -29.57 -26.03
C ARG A 77 13.38 -28.82 -26.28
N GLY A 78 12.49 -29.44 -27.04
CA GLY A 78 11.16 -28.88 -27.31
C GLY A 78 11.23 -27.50 -27.99
N GLN A 79 10.63 -26.48 -27.37
CA GLN A 79 10.60 -25.12 -27.89
C GLN A 79 11.92 -24.34 -27.66
N ALA A 80 12.80 -24.81 -26.76
CA ALA A 80 14.07 -24.18 -26.45
C ALA A 80 15.17 -24.55 -27.46
N THR A 81 15.09 -24.03 -28.69
CA THR A 81 16.16 -24.18 -29.70
C THR A 81 17.14 -23.00 -29.63
N ASN A 82 18.45 -23.26 -29.71
CA ASN A 82 19.52 -22.27 -29.61
C ASN A 82 19.45 -21.43 -28.32
N ALA A 83 18.99 -22.02 -27.21
CA ALA A 83 18.82 -21.31 -25.93
C ALA A 83 20.06 -21.36 -25.03
N PHE A 84 20.30 -20.30 -24.25
CA PHE A 84 21.23 -20.26 -23.12
C PHE A 84 20.57 -19.56 -21.93
N LYS A 85 21.04 -19.82 -20.71
CA LYS A 85 20.48 -19.28 -19.46
C LYS A 85 21.55 -18.46 -18.74
N LEU A 86 21.20 -17.27 -18.28
CA LEU A 86 22.05 -16.45 -17.41
C LEU A 86 21.51 -16.57 -15.99
N LEU A 87 22.32 -17.09 -15.07
CA LEU A 87 22.02 -17.01 -13.64
C LEU A 87 22.45 -15.61 -13.17
N ILE A 88 21.50 -14.85 -12.63
CA ILE A 88 21.64 -13.46 -12.20
C ILE A 88 21.00 -13.35 -10.82
N PHE A 89 21.74 -13.74 -9.78
CA PHE A 89 21.20 -13.95 -8.43
C PHE A 89 20.31 -12.78 -7.96
N PRO A 90 19.05 -13.02 -7.55
CA PRO A 90 18.45 -14.33 -7.21
C PRO A 90 17.80 -15.09 -8.38
N ASP A 91 17.63 -14.47 -9.55
CA ASP A 91 16.82 -15.01 -10.66
C ASP A 91 17.65 -15.63 -11.79
N ALA A 92 17.01 -16.31 -12.74
CA ALA A 92 17.72 -16.99 -13.83
C ALA A 92 17.01 -16.86 -15.18
N ARG A 93 17.44 -15.90 -16.01
CA ARG A 93 16.80 -15.54 -17.29
C ARG A 93 17.25 -16.45 -18.43
N ALA A 94 16.33 -16.92 -19.27
CA ALA A 94 16.62 -17.75 -20.43
C ALA A 94 16.48 -16.94 -21.72
N PHE A 95 17.43 -17.10 -22.65
CA PHE A 95 17.49 -16.38 -23.91
C PHE A 95 17.69 -17.33 -25.08
N GLN A 96 16.94 -17.13 -26.16
CA GLN A 96 17.07 -17.80 -27.43
C GLN A 96 17.84 -16.92 -28.42
N ALA A 97 18.91 -17.48 -29.00
CA ALA A 97 19.70 -16.83 -30.05
C ALA A 97 19.10 -17.10 -31.44
N PRO A 98 19.30 -16.20 -32.43
CA PRO A 98 18.78 -16.39 -33.79
C PRO A 98 19.42 -17.58 -34.54
N SER A 99 20.62 -18.00 -34.13
CA SER A 99 21.34 -19.12 -34.73
C SER A 99 22.25 -19.81 -33.69
N PRO A 100 22.63 -21.09 -33.90
CA PRO A 100 23.58 -21.77 -33.01
C PRO A 100 24.97 -21.12 -33.02
N LYS A 101 25.36 -20.45 -34.11
CA LYS A 101 26.62 -19.69 -34.18
C LYS A 101 26.62 -18.51 -33.21
N ILE A 102 25.57 -17.70 -33.27
CA ILE A 102 25.38 -16.54 -32.38
C ILE A 102 25.27 -16.98 -30.90
N LYS A 103 24.67 -18.14 -30.61
CA LYS A 103 24.68 -18.74 -29.27
C LYS A 103 26.11 -19.04 -28.77
N SER A 104 26.95 -19.65 -29.60
CA SER A 104 28.35 -19.94 -29.25
C SER A 104 29.16 -18.66 -29.07
N GLU A 105 29.00 -17.68 -29.97
CA GLU A 105 29.63 -16.36 -29.87
C GLU A 105 29.25 -15.66 -28.55
N TRP A 106 27.97 -15.64 -28.18
CA TRP A 106 27.51 -15.08 -26.89
C TRP A 106 28.19 -15.74 -25.68
N LEU A 107 28.26 -17.07 -25.65
CA LEU A 107 28.90 -17.79 -24.55
C LEU A 107 30.41 -17.53 -24.50
N GLU A 108 31.09 -17.52 -25.64
CA GLU A 108 32.53 -17.24 -25.75
C GLU A 108 32.85 -15.80 -25.29
N HIS A 109 32.10 -14.80 -25.78
CA HIS A 109 32.30 -13.41 -25.38
C HIS A 109 32.00 -13.18 -23.89
N LEU A 110 30.96 -13.80 -23.32
CA LEU A 110 30.67 -13.72 -21.89
C LEU A 110 31.77 -14.36 -21.02
N GLU A 111 32.25 -15.55 -21.39
CA GLU A 111 33.35 -16.20 -20.67
C GLU A 111 34.66 -15.41 -20.76
N ARG A 112 35.00 -14.91 -21.96
CA ARG A 112 36.22 -14.14 -22.21
C ARG A 112 36.24 -12.85 -21.41
N THR A 113 35.16 -12.06 -21.50
CA THR A 113 35.06 -10.78 -20.77
C THR A 113 35.11 -11.00 -19.25
N LYS A 114 34.52 -12.10 -18.74
CA LYS A 114 34.61 -12.46 -17.33
C LYS A 114 36.05 -12.85 -16.91
N LYS A 115 36.78 -13.62 -17.74
CA LYS A 115 38.20 -13.96 -17.50
C LYS A 115 39.08 -12.70 -17.51
N ASP A 116 38.88 -11.81 -18.49
CA ASP A 116 39.64 -10.57 -18.63
C ASP A 116 39.42 -9.63 -17.43
N ARG A 117 38.17 -9.52 -16.92
CA ARG A 117 37.84 -8.76 -15.69
C ARG A 117 38.54 -9.30 -14.44
N VAL A 118 38.54 -10.62 -14.23
CA VAL A 118 39.23 -11.26 -13.09
C VAL A 118 40.74 -11.04 -13.18
N ALA A 119 41.33 -11.13 -14.39
CA ALA A 119 42.74 -10.83 -14.61
C ALA A 119 43.09 -9.35 -14.41
N ALA A 120 42.16 -8.42 -14.69
CA ALA A 120 42.33 -7.00 -14.41
C ALA A 120 42.29 -6.70 -12.89
N GLN A 121 41.33 -7.29 -12.16
CA GLN A 121 41.23 -7.14 -10.70
C GLN A 121 42.46 -7.69 -9.97
N GLN A 122 43.08 -8.77 -10.46
CA GLN A 122 44.33 -9.31 -9.90
C GLN A 122 45.59 -8.47 -10.23
N LYS A 123 45.51 -7.54 -11.20
CA LYS A 123 46.64 -6.70 -11.65
C LYS A 123 46.67 -5.30 -11.04
N GLN A 124 45.69 -4.91 -10.24
CA GLN A 124 45.73 -3.65 -9.48
C GLN A 124 46.36 -3.89 -8.10
N PRO A 125 47.61 -3.45 -7.84
CA PRO A 125 48.13 -3.42 -6.48
C PRO A 125 47.43 -2.28 -5.73
N THR A 126 46.77 -2.60 -4.61
CA THR A 126 46.17 -1.64 -3.69
C THR A 126 47.24 -0.79 -3.00
N ALA A 127 47.65 0.29 -3.66
CA ALA A 127 48.24 1.43 -3.00
C ALA A 127 47.10 2.27 -2.38
N GLU A 128 47.00 2.29 -1.05
CA GLU A 128 47.20 3.53 -0.29
C GLU A 128 47.12 3.34 1.24
N HIS A 129 48.12 3.92 1.91
CA HIS A 129 48.09 4.41 3.30
C HIS A 129 47.79 3.46 4.48
N ARG A 130 48.85 2.76 4.93
CA ARG A 130 49.27 2.89 6.35
C ARG A 130 50.78 2.84 6.49
N ALA A 131 51.37 3.92 7.00
CA ALA A 131 52.82 4.04 7.16
C ALA A 131 53.36 3.10 8.26
N PRO A 132 54.54 2.48 8.09
CA PRO A 132 55.22 1.76 9.15
C PRO A 132 55.97 2.73 10.07
N VAL A 133 55.68 2.68 11.37
CA VAL A 133 56.55 3.28 12.39
C VAL A 133 57.72 2.33 12.60
N ALA A 134 58.94 2.83 12.44
CA ALA A 134 60.15 2.07 12.72
C ALA A 134 60.31 1.85 14.23
N ASN A 135 60.77 0.65 14.62
CA ASN A 135 61.84 0.53 15.60
C ASN A 135 62.68 -0.72 15.27
N PRO A 136 64.02 -0.63 15.36
CA PRO A 136 64.91 -1.77 15.18
C PRO A 136 65.00 -2.61 16.46
N ASP A 137 65.39 -3.88 16.34
CA ASP A 137 66.47 -4.51 17.12
C ASP A 137 66.57 -6.03 16.82
N SER A 138 67.71 -6.64 17.17
CA SER A 138 68.06 -8.07 17.02
C SER A 138 68.23 -8.60 15.58
N GLU A 139 69.41 -8.29 15.06
CA GLU A 139 70.34 -9.15 14.29
C GLU A 139 69.98 -10.65 14.12
N ASN A 140 70.07 -11.11 12.85
CA ASN A 140 70.90 -12.23 12.33
C ASN A 140 71.54 -13.21 13.36
N PRO A 141 71.75 -14.52 13.02
CA PRO A 141 72.25 -14.94 11.70
C PRO A 141 71.85 -16.35 11.16
N PHE A 142 72.44 -16.65 10.00
CA PHE A 142 72.91 -17.96 9.51
C PHE A 142 72.10 -18.70 8.41
N LEU A 143 72.62 -18.54 7.18
CA LEU A 143 72.59 -19.36 5.96
C LEU A 143 71.25 -20.00 5.51
N LYS A 144 70.70 -19.70 4.33
CA LYS A 144 71.20 -19.84 2.93
C LYS A 144 71.55 -21.26 2.48
N GLN A 145 71.02 -21.60 1.29
CA GLN A 145 71.47 -22.63 0.33
C GLN A 145 71.25 -24.11 0.70
N GLN A 146 71.03 -25.03 -0.26
CA GLN A 146 70.44 -24.96 -1.61
C GLN A 146 70.08 -26.40 -2.05
N ASP A 147 69.10 -26.54 -2.92
CA ASP A 147 68.97 -27.53 -4.01
C ASP A 147 69.47 -28.99 -3.86
N SER A 148 68.51 -29.92 -3.78
CA SER A 148 68.27 -31.01 -4.75
C SER A 148 69.39 -32.04 -5.14
N VAL A 149 69.34 -33.26 -4.58
CA VAL A 149 69.50 -34.62 -5.22
C VAL A 149 68.88 -35.68 -4.23
N GLY A 150 68.29 -36.83 -4.60
CA GLY A 150 67.79 -37.33 -5.89
C GLY A 150 67.82 -38.87 -6.11
N SER A 151 66.65 -39.54 -6.05
CA SER A 151 66.31 -40.87 -6.62
C SER A 151 66.83 -42.22 -6.02
N ARG A 152 65.83 -43.07 -5.66
CA ARG A 152 65.73 -44.57 -5.78
C ARG A 152 66.41 -45.58 -4.82
N ASP A 153 65.56 -46.56 -4.44
CA ASP A 153 65.75 -48.03 -4.29
C ASP A 153 66.84 -48.54 -3.28
N SER A 154 66.65 -49.61 -2.48
CA SER A 154 65.54 -50.59 -2.32
C SER A 154 65.73 -51.50 -1.07
N GLN A 155 64.61 -51.99 -0.50
CA GLN A 155 64.38 -53.30 0.16
C GLN A 155 65.01 -53.71 1.52
N ASP A 156 64.12 -54.31 2.35
CA ASP A 156 64.24 -55.52 3.22
C ASP A 156 65.34 -55.53 4.34
N ASP A 157 65.09 -55.81 5.63
CA ASP A 157 64.20 -56.81 6.26
C ASP A 157 63.88 -56.52 7.77
N ASP A 158 62.77 -57.10 8.21
CA ASP A 158 62.31 -57.63 9.52
C ASP A 158 62.64 -57.06 10.94
N GLU A 159 61.57 -57.17 11.74
CA GLU A 159 61.48 -57.48 13.19
C GLU A 159 62.61 -57.07 14.17
N THR A 160 62.29 -56.13 15.06
CA THR A 160 61.82 -56.45 16.43
C THR A 160 61.60 -55.15 17.20
N ASN A 161 60.36 -54.88 17.64
CA ASN A 161 60.04 -53.68 18.43
C ASN A 161 60.56 -53.82 19.88
N PRO A 162 61.62 -53.12 20.29
CA PRO A 162 62.33 -53.43 21.53
C PRO A 162 61.74 -52.63 22.70
N PHE A 163 60.63 -53.15 23.23
CA PHE A 163 60.08 -52.89 24.57
C PHE A 163 59.96 -51.41 25.02
N SER A 164 58.73 -50.91 25.14
CA SER A 164 57.92 -51.13 26.35
C SER A 164 58.57 -50.62 27.65
N TRP A 165 58.96 -49.34 27.68
CA TRP A 165 59.22 -48.57 28.91
C TRP A 165 58.19 -47.46 29.16
N TRP A 166 57.72 -46.77 28.10
CA TRP A 166 56.86 -45.58 28.20
C TRP A 166 55.45 -45.84 28.78
N SER A 167 54.94 -47.08 28.72
CA SER A 167 53.60 -47.44 29.22
C SER A 167 53.55 -47.57 30.75
N SER A 168 54.01 -46.57 31.49
CA SER A 168 53.60 -46.26 32.87
C SER A 168 54.07 -44.88 33.33
N SER A 169 53.14 -44.16 33.97
CA SER A 169 53.36 -43.01 34.88
C SER A 169 53.60 -41.61 34.29
N SER A 170 52.64 -40.73 34.60
CA SER A 170 52.73 -39.26 34.66
C SER A 170 53.17 -38.51 33.38
N ALA A 171 52.18 -38.25 32.51
CA ALA A 171 52.24 -37.07 31.64
C ALA A 171 52.22 -35.78 32.49
N PRO A 172 52.94 -34.71 32.11
CA PRO A 172 52.82 -33.40 32.76
C PRO A 172 51.41 -32.81 32.56
N PRO A 173 50.96 -31.89 33.42
CA PRO A 173 49.61 -31.34 33.35
C PRO A 173 49.40 -30.62 32.02
N GLN A 174 48.45 -31.12 31.22
CA GLN A 174 48.02 -30.44 30.00
C GLN A 174 47.48 -29.06 30.37
N SER A 175 48.09 -28.02 29.79
CA SER A 175 47.50 -26.68 29.75
C SER A 175 46.08 -26.81 29.20
N GLN A 176 45.08 -26.49 30.02
CA GLN A 176 43.67 -26.62 29.65
C GLN A 176 43.40 -25.76 28.41
N VAL A 177 43.26 -26.40 27.24
CA VAL A 177 42.67 -25.77 26.07
C VAL A 177 41.25 -25.39 26.47
N PRO A 178 40.84 -24.11 26.41
CA PRO A 178 39.51 -23.71 26.82
C PRO A 178 38.49 -24.35 25.89
N GLN A 179 37.86 -25.43 26.38
CA GLN A 179 36.81 -26.17 25.69
C GLN A 179 35.66 -25.21 25.37
N THR A 180 35.40 -24.99 24.09
CA THR A 180 34.19 -24.29 23.65
C THR A 180 32.98 -25.14 24.06
N PRO A 181 31.93 -24.57 24.69
CA PRO A 181 30.74 -25.34 25.03
C PRO A 181 30.12 -26.03 23.81
N GLU A 182 29.65 -27.27 24.01
CA GLU A 182 29.04 -28.13 22.98
C GLU A 182 27.90 -27.41 22.23
N TRP A 183 27.00 -26.74 22.97
CA TRP A 183 25.91 -25.93 22.40
C TRP A 183 26.38 -24.77 21.50
N MET A 184 27.65 -24.32 21.58
CA MET A 184 28.20 -23.31 20.67
C MET A 184 28.70 -23.93 19.34
N GLN A 185 28.99 -25.23 19.33
CA GLN A 185 29.30 -25.97 18.10
C GLN A 185 28.03 -26.31 17.31
N GLU A 186 26.92 -26.55 18.00
CA GLU A 186 25.58 -26.84 17.42
C GLU A 186 24.82 -25.56 17.00
N LEU A 187 25.02 -24.44 17.71
CA LEU A 187 24.38 -23.13 17.42
C LEU A 187 24.36 -22.69 15.93
N PRO A 188 25.41 -22.92 15.11
CA PRO A 188 25.38 -22.66 13.68
C PRO A 188 24.23 -23.38 12.95
N GLU A 189 24.02 -24.66 13.26
CA GLU A 189 23.02 -25.52 12.63
C GLU A 189 21.62 -25.22 13.18
N ASP A 190 21.48 -25.04 14.49
CA ASP A 190 20.24 -24.60 15.15
C ASP A 190 19.73 -23.27 14.58
N LEU A 191 20.63 -22.31 14.33
CA LEU A 191 20.29 -21.03 13.72
C LEU A 191 19.81 -21.19 12.28
N ASP A 192 20.50 -22.00 11.47
CA ASP A 192 20.13 -22.22 10.08
C ASP A 192 18.79 -22.99 9.99
N GLN A 193 18.54 -23.93 10.92
CA GLN A 193 17.24 -24.61 11.08
C GLN A 193 16.13 -23.63 11.49
N ALA A 194 16.34 -22.80 12.50
CA ALA A 194 15.34 -21.83 12.96
C ALA A 194 15.01 -20.78 11.87
N ILE A 195 16.00 -20.34 11.10
CA ILE A 195 15.82 -19.47 9.92
C ILE A 195 15.01 -20.21 8.83
N ALA A 196 15.34 -21.47 8.53
CA ALA A 196 14.64 -22.26 7.52
C ALA A 196 13.16 -22.54 7.89
N GLN A 197 12.87 -22.81 9.16
CA GLN A 197 11.52 -22.99 9.69
C GLN A 197 10.75 -21.67 9.85
N ARG A 198 11.37 -20.51 9.56
CA ARG A 198 10.85 -19.16 9.79
C ARG A 198 10.49 -18.87 11.26
N ASN A 199 11.06 -19.63 12.19
CA ASN A 199 10.91 -19.35 13.61
C ASN A 199 11.97 -18.33 14.05
N PHE A 200 11.72 -17.07 13.67
CA PHE A 200 12.62 -15.95 13.93
C PHE A 200 12.68 -15.56 15.41
N GLU A 201 11.71 -15.97 16.22
CA GLU A 201 11.70 -15.73 17.67
C GLU A 201 12.76 -16.63 18.34
N ASP A 202 12.78 -17.93 18.03
CA ASP A 202 13.81 -18.87 18.53
C ASP A 202 15.21 -18.48 18.04
N ALA A 203 15.37 -18.18 16.74
CA ALA A 203 16.64 -17.70 16.17
C ALA A 203 17.19 -16.47 16.91
N LEU A 204 16.30 -15.56 17.34
CA LEU A 204 16.67 -14.36 18.09
C LEU A 204 17.15 -14.68 19.52
N THR A 205 16.53 -15.66 20.20
CA THR A 205 17.00 -16.13 21.52
C THR A 205 18.39 -16.76 21.43
N LEU A 206 18.66 -17.56 20.39
CA LEU A 206 19.98 -18.15 20.13
C LEU A 206 21.04 -17.08 19.87
N ILE A 207 20.71 -16.04 19.09
CA ILE A 207 21.60 -14.89 18.85
C ILE A 207 21.87 -14.10 20.15
N GLN A 208 20.88 -13.91 21.01
CA GLN A 208 21.05 -13.23 22.30
C GLN A 208 21.97 -14.03 23.23
N ARG A 209 21.69 -15.32 23.43
CA ARG A 209 22.52 -16.24 24.21
C ARG A 209 23.97 -16.32 23.70
N ALA A 210 24.16 -16.36 22.39
CA ALA A 210 25.50 -16.34 21.79
C ALA A 210 26.22 -15.00 22.05
N ARG A 211 25.51 -13.86 21.92
CA ARG A 211 26.07 -12.53 22.19
C ARG A 211 26.47 -12.35 23.66
N GLU A 212 25.66 -12.83 24.60
CA GLU A 212 25.98 -12.85 26.03
C GLU A 212 27.22 -13.70 26.34
N TYR A 213 27.34 -14.88 25.73
CA TYR A 213 28.57 -15.67 25.85
C TYR A 213 29.79 -14.90 25.32
N PHE A 214 29.69 -14.23 24.17
CA PHE A 214 30.77 -13.41 23.61
C PHE A 214 31.08 -12.11 24.37
N THR A 215 30.29 -11.68 25.36
CA THR A 215 30.68 -10.60 26.29
C THR A 215 31.47 -11.10 27.49
N GLN A 216 31.29 -12.38 27.87
CA GLN A 216 31.96 -13.01 29.01
C GLN A 216 33.21 -13.82 28.61
N ALA A 217 33.27 -14.31 27.37
CA ALA A 217 34.34 -15.19 26.89
C ALA A 217 35.68 -14.46 26.62
N PRO A 218 36.83 -15.13 26.83
CA PRO A 218 38.14 -14.57 26.52
C PRO A 218 38.33 -14.37 25.01
N LYS A 219 39.11 -13.35 24.64
CA LYS A 219 39.43 -12.98 23.24
C LYS A 219 40.43 -13.96 22.60
N THR A 220 39.98 -15.18 22.33
CA THR A 220 40.73 -16.20 21.58
C THR A 220 40.38 -16.13 20.08
N LEU A 221 41.25 -16.67 19.22
CA LEU A 221 40.99 -16.76 17.78
C LEU A 221 39.71 -17.57 17.48
N VAL A 222 39.52 -18.69 18.17
CA VAL A 222 38.33 -19.55 18.03
C VAL A 222 37.03 -18.79 18.35
N ASN A 223 37.00 -18.06 19.47
CA ASN A 223 35.83 -17.24 19.81
C ASN A 223 35.59 -16.10 18.81
N ALA A 224 36.65 -15.56 18.19
CA ALA A 224 36.52 -14.54 17.14
C ALA A 224 35.96 -15.11 15.82
N GLU A 225 36.28 -16.35 15.46
CA GLU A 225 35.70 -17.02 14.29
C GLU A 225 34.25 -17.44 14.53
N MET A 226 33.94 -18.00 15.70
CA MET A 226 32.55 -18.32 16.09
C MET A 226 31.67 -17.06 16.07
N LYS A 227 32.17 -15.93 16.61
CA LYS A 227 31.48 -14.63 16.53
C LYS A 227 31.27 -14.15 15.09
N ARG A 228 32.24 -14.38 14.19
CA ARG A 228 32.11 -14.08 12.75
C ARG A 228 31.04 -14.96 12.08
N GLY A 229 30.97 -16.24 12.45
CA GLY A 229 29.93 -17.18 12.01
C GLY A 229 28.52 -16.76 12.43
N VAL A 230 28.34 -16.36 13.69
CA VAL A 230 27.05 -15.84 14.21
C VAL A 230 26.66 -14.54 13.52
N GLU A 231 27.56 -13.56 13.39
CA GLU A 231 27.24 -12.29 12.70
C GLU A 231 26.98 -12.48 11.19
N THR A 232 27.49 -13.56 10.57
CA THR A 232 27.12 -13.94 9.20
C THR A 232 25.67 -14.43 9.15
N ARG A 233 25.26 -15.29 10.09
CA ARG A 233 23.87 -15.78 10.21
C ARG A 233 22.88 -14.69 10.62
N VAL A 234 23.30 -13.71 11.43
CA VAL A 234 22.52 -12.48 11.70
C VAL A 234 22.21 -11.73 10.39
N LYS A 235 23.16 -11.63 9.45
CA LYS A 235 22.90 -11.03 8.13
C LYS A 235 21.92 -11.86 7.31
N THR A 236 22.03 -13.19 7.34
CA THR A 236 21.08 -14.11 6.68
C THR A 236 19.66 -13.94 7.24
N LEU A 237 19.50 -13.99 8.57
CA LEU A 237 18.22 -13.76 9.25
C LEU A 237 17.61 -12.39 8.87
N VAL A 238 18.41 -11.32 8.88
CA VAL A 238 17.99 -9.97 8.47
C VAL A 238 17.53 -9.95 7.00
N SER A 239 18.20 -10.69 6.11
CA SER A 239 17.80 -10.82 4.70
C SER A 239 16.46 -11.55 4.54
N VAL A 240 16.28 -12.67 5.25
CA VAL A 240 15.04 -13.47 5.20
C VAL A 240 13.85 -12.70 5.79
N VAL A 241 14.01 -12.07 6.95
CA VAL A 241 12.97 -11.23 7.58
C VAL A 241 12.60 -10.03 6.69
N ARG A 242 13.59 -9.43 6.00
CA ARG A 242 13.35 -8.38 5.00
C ARG A 242 12.54 -8.89 3.81
N ALA A 243 12.90 -10.06 3.26
CA ALA A 243 12.19 -10.66 2.14
C ALA A 243 10.74 -11.01 2.52
N GLU A 244 10.51 -11.53 3.72
CA GLU A 244 9.16 -11.86 4.20
C GLU A 244 8.30 -10.62 4.41
N LEU A 245 8.82 -9.57 5.03
CA LEU A 245 8.08 -8.32 5.26
C LEU A 245 7.78 -7.57 3.94
N ALA A 246 8.64 -7.71 2.92
CA ALA A 246 8.38 -7.21 1.57
C ALA A 246 7.30 -8.03 0.85
N ALA A 247 7.45 -9.37 0.79
CA ALA A 247 6.50 -10.26 0.12
C ALA A 247 5.09 -10.23 0.75
N SER A 248 5.01 -9.98 2.07
CA SER A 248 3.74 -9.82 2.80
C SER A 248 2.91 -8.62 2.35
N GLY A 249 3.49 -7.66 1.63
CA GLY A 249 2.75 -6.52 1.07
C GLY A 249 1.88 -6.86 -0.15
N GLU A 250 2.20 -7.94 -0.87
CA GLU A 250 1.56 -8.26 -2.16
C GLU A 250 0.88 -9.64 -2.19
N ARG A 251 1.44 -10.65 -1.51
CA ARG A 251 0.98 -12.06 -1.64
C ARG A 251 0.26 -12.62 -0.43
N SER A 252 0.00 -11.83 0.61
CA SER A 252 -0.52 -12.38 1.86
C SER A 252 -1.62 -11.55 2.52
N LEU A 253 -2.86 -11.87 2.14
CA LEU A 253 -4.05 -11.64 2.97
C LEU A 253 -3.96 -12.37 4.33
N ASN A 254 -3.05 -13.34 4.46
CA ASN A 254 -2.88 -14.19 5.64
C ASN A 254 -1.78 -13.68 6.62
N ALA A 255 -0.81 -12.88 6.15
CA ALA A 255 0.23 -12.25 6.99
C ALA A 255 -0.33 -10.97 7.64
N GLY A 256 -1.32 -11.16 8.52
CA GLY A 256 -2.04 -10.06 9.15
C GLY A 256 -1.15 -9.16 10.02
N PRO A 257 -1.68 -8.03 10.54
CA PRO A 257 -0.91 -6.99 11.24
C PRO A 257 -0.15 -7.42 12.51
N LYS A 258 -0.29 -8.67 12.94
CA LYS A 258 0.50 -9.29 14.02
C LYS A 258 1.84 -9.83 13.50
N ALA A 259 1.88 -10.48 12.34
CA ALA A 259 3.09 -11.05 11.74
C ALA A 259 4.12 -9.95 11.41
N ALA A 260 3.68 -8.90 10.72
CA ALA A 260 4.54 -7.74 10.43
C ALA A 260 5.06 -7.04 11.70
N ARG A 261 4.27 -7.00 12.79
CA ARG A 261 4.72 -6.47 14.09
C ARG A 261 5.81 -7.33 14.74
N ARG A 262 5.68 -8.66 14.68
CA ARG A 262 6.75 -9.58 15.13
C ARG A 262 8.03 -9.37 14.34
N ALA A 263 7.95 -9.39 13.00
CA ALA A 263 9.09 -9.15 12.12
C ALA A 263 9.81 -7.82 12.41
N VAL A 264 9.05 -6.73 12.61
CA VAL A 264 9.60 -5.42 12.99
C VAL A 264 10.25 -5.46 14.38
N ASN A 265 9.64 -6.10 15.37
CA ASN A 265 10.23 -6.25 16.71
C ASN A 265 11.56 -7.02 16.69
N ILE A 266 11.66 -8.08 15.87
CA ILE A 266 12.91 -8.82 15.65
C ILE A 266 13.99 -7.89 15.07
N LEU A 267 13.65 -7.09 14.04
CA LEU A 267 14.59 -6.12 13.48
C LEU A 267 15.00 -5.01 14.47
N LEU A 268 14.11 -4.61 15.38
CA LEU A 268 14.44 -3.67 16.46
C LEU A 268 15.43 -4.32 17.46
N GLN A 269 15.19 -5.55 17.90
CA GLN A 269 16.10 -6.27 18.81
C GLN A 269 17.45 -6.63 18.17
N LEU A 270 17.52 -6.75 16.84
CA LEU A 270 18.77 -6.90 16.08
C LEU A 270 19.52 -5.58 15.82
N ASN A 271 19.08 -4.46 16.41
CA ASN A 271 19.61 -3.11 16.18
C ASN A 271 19.63 -2.71 14.69
N LYS A 272 18.51 -2.94 14.00
CA LYS A 272 18.25 -2.52 12.61
C LYS A 272 17.08 -1.53 12.51
N GLN A 273 17.04 -0.56 13.42
CA GLN A 273 15.93 0.39 13.63
C GLN A 273 15.52 1.12 12.34
N GLN A 274 16.48 1.67 11.59
CA GLN A 274 16.20 2.39 10.33
C GLN A 274 15.52 1.49 9.30
N MET A 275 16.04 0.28 9.09
CA MET A 275 15.48 -0.69 8.14
C MET A 275 14.11 -1.21 8.61
N ALA A 276 13.93 -1.42 9.93
CA ALA A 276 12.65 -1.80 10.52
C ALA A 276 11.56 -0.75 10.23
N CYS A 277 11.89 0.54 10.41
CA CYS A 277 10.98 1.65 10.10
C CYS A 277 10.67 1.73 8.60
N GLU A 278 11.69 1.67 7.74
CA GLU A 278 11.51 1.75 6.28
C GLU A 278 10.61 0.62 5.75
N LEU A 279 10.87 -0.63 6.16
CA LEU A 279 10.08 -1.79 5.73
C LEU A 279 8.67 -1.77 6.31
N PHE A 280 8.50 -1.34 7.57
CA PHE A 280 7.17 -1.17 8.17
C PHE A 280 6.34 -0.12 7.42
N LEU A 281 6.92 1.04 7.12
CA LEU A 281 6.25 2.09 6.36
C LEU A 281 5.90 1.62 4.94
N LYS A 282 6.79 0.88 4.26
CA LYS A 282 6.51 0.26 2.96
C LYS A 282 5.34 -0.73 3.03
N TYR A 283 5.36 -1.67 3.98
CA TYR A 283 4.29 -2.64 4.21
C TYR A 283 2.93 -1.96 4.52
N ARG A 284 2.92 -0.97 5.42
CA ARG A 284 1.70 -0.20 5.74
C ARG A 284 1.20 0.61 4.55
N THR A 285 2.09 1.18 3.74
CA THR A 285 1.73 1.91 2.52
C THR A 285 1.14 0.99 1.46
N ALA A 286 1.66 -0.23 1.29
CA ALA A 286 1.09 -1.23 0.38
C ALA A 286 -0.33 -1.63 0.78
N ILE A 287 -0.56 -1.91 2.08
CA ILE A 287 -1.89 -2.21 2.62
C ILE A 287 -2.85 -1.03 2.46
N LEU A 288 -2.40 0.20 2.71
CA LEU A 288 -3.25 1.39 2.51
C LEU A 288 -3.61 1.57 1.04
N LYS A 289 -2.68 1.35 0.10
CA LYS A 289 -2.96 1.39 -1.34
C LYS A 289 -3.95 0.32 -1.79
N SER A 290 -3.81 -0.93 -1.32
CA SER A 290 -4.72 -2.02 -1.69
C SER A 290 -6.09 -1.93 -0.99
N ALA A 291 -6.16 -1.30 0.19
CA ALA A 291 -7.42 -0.87 0.78
C ALA A 291 -8.08 0.22 -0.06
N LEU A 292 -7.36 1.31 -0.37
CA LEU A 292 -7.87 2.42 -1.20
C LEU A 292 -8.35 1.95 -2.58
N GLN A 293 -7.64 1.02 -3.22
CA GLN A 293 -8.06 0.42 -4.49
C GLN A 293 -9.35 -0.39 -4.37
N ARG A 294 -9.62 -1.04 -3.24
CA ARG A 294 -10.90 -1.72 -2.98
C ARG A 294 -12.02 -0.72 -2.70
N LEU A 295 -11.76 0.30 -1.88
CA LEU A 295 -12.72 1.39 -1.66
C LEU A 295 -13.14 2.04 -2.99
N ARG A 296 -12.19 2.25 -3.92
CA ARG A 296 -12.48 2.76 -5.27
C ARG A 296 -13.44 1.88 -6.11
N LEU A 297 -13.77 0.67 -5.69
CA LEU A 297 -14.75 -0.23 -6.31
C LEU A 297 -16.11 -0.24 -5.59
N GLU A 298 -16.21 0.37 -4.40
CA GLU A 298 -17.46 0.50 -3.62
C GLU A 298 -18.39 1.58 -4.22
N GLY A 299 -19.65 1.60 -3.79
CA GLY A 299 -20.65 2.58 -4.24
C GLY A 299 -20.27 4.03 -3.90
N ASP A 300 -20.88 5.02 -4.55
CA ASP A 300 -20.51 6.43 -4.38
C ASP A 300 -20.69 6.93 -2.93
N THR A 301 -21.78 6.55 -2.28
CA THR A 301 -22.06 6.83 -0.87
C THR A 301 -21.15 6.05 0.08
N GLU A 302 -20.96 4.76 -0.15
CA GLU A 302 -20.05 3.90 0.64
C GLU A 302 -18.62 4.43 0.61
N PHE A 303 -18.12 4.80 -0.58
CA PHE A 303 -16.81 5.41 -0.75
C PHE A 303 -16.69 6.72 0.05
N ILE A 304 -17.68 7.62 -0.06
CA ILE A 304 -17.70 8.89 0.70
C ILE A 304 -17.62 8.63 2.20
N PHE A 305 -18.43 7.70 2.72
CA PHE A 305 -18.43 7.30 4.13
C PHE A 305 -17.07 6.71 4.57
N HIS A 306 -16.49 5.80 3.78
CA HIS A 306 -15.20 5.21 4.11
C HIS A 306 -14.04 6.21 4.03
N CYS A 307 -14.09 7.16 3.09
CA CYS A 307 -13.15 8.26 2.97
C CYS A 307 -13.19 9.18 4.18
N ASN A 308 -14.40 9.57 4.63
CA ASN A 308 -14.61 10.35 5.86
C ASN A 308 -13.96 9.67 7.08
N ASN A 309 -14.21 8.38 7.28
CA ASN A 309 -13.61 7.60 8.36
C ASN A 309 -12.07 7.54 8.27
N LEU A 310 -11.52 7.31 7.08
CA LEU A 310 -10.09 7.18 6.87
C LEU A 310 -9.35 8.52 7.07
N LEU A 311 -9.94 9.62 6.63
CA LEU A 311 -9.41 10.96 6.84
C LEU A 311 -9.55 11.41 8.31
N TYR A 312 -10.65 11.08 9.00
CA TYR A 312 -10.77 11.29 10.45
C TYR A 312 -9.70 10.53 11.25
N LEU A 313 -9.39 9.30 10.85
CA LEU A 313 -8.25 8.54 11.41
C LEU A 313 -6.91 9.22 11.12
N SER A 314 -6.74 9.88 9.98
CA SER A 314 -5.54 10.69 9.68
C SER A 314 -5.42 11.93 10.58
N VAL A 315 -6.54 12.59 10.91
CA VAL A 315 -6.58 13.69 11.89
C VAL A 315 -6.17 13.19 13.28
N LYS A 316 -6.60 11.98 13.67
CA LYS A 316 -6.18 11.34 14.92
C LYS A 316 -4.68 10.94 14.91
N ALA A 317 -4.16 10.45 13.79
CA ALA A 317 -2.74 10.11 13.62
C ALA A 317 -1.81 11.33 13.63
N SER A 318 -2.28 12.47 13.12
CA SER A 318 -1.59 13.76 13.18
C SER A 318 -1.28 14.17 14.64
N LYS A 319 -2.16 13.87 15.60
CA LYS A 319 -1.90 14.08 17.05
C LYS A 319 -0.75 13.21 17.60
N THR A 320 -0.37 12.14 16.92
CA THR A 320 0.79 11.29 17.24
C THR A 320 2.05 11.68 16.45
N GLY A 321 2.04 12.84 15.77
CA GLY A 321 3.17 13.33 14.96
C GLY A 321 3.23 12.77 13.54
N LEU A 322 2.25 11.98 13.11
CA LEU A 322 2.20 11.38 11.77
C LEU A 322 1.12 12.05 10.92
N ASP A 323 1.49 13.12 10.21
CA ASP A 323 0.55 13.76 9.28
C ASP A 323 0.53 13.05 7.93
N LEU A 324 -0.63 12.47 7.59
CA LEU A 324 -0.91 11.80 6.32
C LEU A 324 -1.88 12.59 5.44
N ARG A 325 -2.42 13.73 5.91
CA ARG A 325 -3.52 14.46 5.25
C ARG A 325 -3.16 14.83 3.82
N PHE A 326 -1.98 15.43 3.60
CA PHE A 326 -1.51 15.84 2.27
C PHE A 326 -1.42 14.65 1.29
N ALA A 327 -0.86 13.52 1.74
CA ALA A 327 -0.69 12.34 0.90
C ALA A 327 -2.03 11.67 0.55
N LEU A 328 -2.96 11.59 1.52
CA LEU A 328 -4.30 11.07 1.31
C LEU A 328 -5.09 11.98 0.38
N HIS A 329 -5.14 13.28 0.67
CA HIS A 329 -5.77 14.31 -0.16
C HIS A 329 -5.29 14.24 -1.61
N ALA A 330 -3.97 14.29 -1.86
CA ALA A 330 -3.41 14.22 -3.20
C ALA A 330 -3.74 12.91 -3.95
N SER A 331 -4.01 11.82 -3.22
CA SER A 331 -4.40 10.53 -3.81
C SER A 331 -5.92 10.37 -4.02
N MET A 332 -6.74 11.16 -3.33
CA MET A 332 -8.20 10.97 -3.22
C MET A 332 -9.03 12.13 -3.79
N SER A 333 -8.52 13.37 -3.83
CA SER A 333 -9.35 14.56 -4.14
C SER A 333 -10.15 14.37 -5.43
N ARG A 334 -9.50 14.03 -6.54
CA ARG A 334 -10.14 13.86 -7.85
C ARG A 334 -11.19 12.75 -7.90
N ASP A 335 -11.02 11.69 -7.12
CA ASP A 335 -12.02 10.62 -7.05
C ASP A 335 -13.21 11.05 -6.20
N LEU A 336 -12.95 11.80 -5.13
CA LEU A 336 -13.94 12.34 -4.22
C LEU A 336 -14.75 13.47 -4.87
N GLU A 337 -14.11 14.39 -5.61
CA GLU A 337 -14.75 15.42 -6.46
C GLU A 337 -15.76 14.77 -7.42
N ARG A 338 -15.32 13.71 -8.13
CA ARG A 338 -16.16 12.98 -9.09
C ARG A 338 -17.31 12.25 -8.42
N ARG A 339 -17.09 11.60 -7.28
CA ARG A 339 -18.14 10.82 -6.59
C ARG A 339 -19.13 11.73 -5.85
N VAL A 340 -18.71 12.88 -5.34
CA VAL A 340 -19.62 13.93 -4.85
C VAL A 340 -20.48 14.49 -5.99
N ALA A 341 -19.88 14.77 -7.15
CA ALA A 341 -20.64 15.18 -8.33
C ALA A 341 -21.62 14.09 -8.81
N SER A 342 -21.18 12.82 -8.84
CA SER A 342 -22.02 11.67 -9.17
C SER A 342 -23.21 11.52 -8.20
N ALA A 343 -22.97 11.61 -6.88
CA ALA A 343 -24.01 11.55 -5.86
C ALA A 343 -25.00 12.72 -5.97
N ARG A 344 -24.51 13.94 -6.23
CA ARG A 344 -25.36 15.10 -6.56
C ARG A 344 -26.22 14.83 -7.79
N ASP A 345 -25.64 14.31 -8.87
CA ASP A 345 -26.35 14.11 -10.14
C ASP A 345 -27.39 12.97 -10.03
N GLN A 346 -27.07 11.89 -9.31
CA GLN A 346 -28.02 10.84 -8.91
C GLN A 346 -29.18 11.41 -8.08
N MET A 347 -28.90 12.33 -7.15
CA MET A 347 -29.92 13.01 -6.36
C MET A 347 -30.85 13.86 -7.24
N LEU A 348 -30.28 14.64 -8.17
CA LEU A 348 -31.02 15.45 -9.13
C LEU A 348 -31.90 14.59 -10.05
N ASP A 349 -31.45 13.41 -10.46
CA ASP A 349 -32.23 12.48 -11.26
C ASP A 349 -33.32 11.77 -10.45
N ALA A 350 -33.06 11.41 -9.19
CA ALA A 350 -34.07 10.89 -8.26
C ALA A 350 -35.16 11.94 -7.93
N ILE A 351 -34.79 13.23 -7.89
CA ILE A 351 -35.71 14.37 -7.79
C ILE A 351 -36.56 14.48 -9.07
N LYS A 352 -35.95 14.38 -10.27
CA LYS A 352 -36.69 14.38 -11.56
C LYS A 352 -37.69 13.23 -11.68
N LEU A 353 -37.30 12.01 -11.29
CA LEU A 353 -38.15 10.83 -11.39
C LEU A 353 -39.38 10.95 -10.47
N ARG A 354 -39.17 11.32 -9.19
CA ARG A 354 -40.27 11.50 -8.24
C ARG A 354 -41.28 12.57 -8.67
N ALA A 355 -40.83 13.63 -9.35
CA ALA A 355 -41.74 14.64 -9.88
C ALA A 355 -42.59 14.18 -11.08
N GLN A 356 -42.21 13.10 -11.77
CA GLN A 356 -43.03 12.49 -12.83
C GLN A 356 -44.12 11.60 -12.24
N ASP A 357 -43.79 10.85 -11.17
CA ASP A 357 -44.72 9.95 -10.47
C ASP A 357 -45.52 10.65 -9.36
N GLU A 358 -45.43 11.99 -9.26
CA GLU A 358 -46.01 12.76 -8.16
C GLU A 358 -47.54 12.80 -8.21
N SER A 359 -48.17 12.26 -7.17
CA SER A 359 -49.63 12.19 -7.06
C SER A 359 -50.26 13.39 -6.35
N TRP A 360 -49.48 14.19 -5.62
CA TRP A 360 -49.93 15.29 -4.76
C TRP A 360 -51.10 14.86 -3.85
N GLN A 361 -50.88 13.81 -3.05
CA GLN A 361 -51.84 13.31 -2.07
C GLN A 361 -51.26 13.38 -0.64
N PRO A 362 -52.04 13.83 0.37
CA PRO A 362 -51.65 13.77 1.77
C PRO A 362 -51.31 12.33 2.21
N THR A 363 -50.27 12.18 3.02
CA THR A 363 -49.83 10.88 3.53
C THR A 363 -50.81 10.38 4.60
N LYS A 364 -51.33 9.17 4.43
CA LYS A 364 -52.28 8.53 5.36
C LYS A 364 -51.60 7.40 6.12
N PHE A 365 -51.71 7.40 7.43
CA PHE A 365 -51.20 6.35 8.32
C PHE A 365 -52.33 5.38 8.68
N THR A 366 -52.03 4.08 8.81
CA THR A 366 -53.05 3.08 9.19
C THR A 366 -53.31 3.05 10.70
N ASP A 367 -52.27 3.33 11.50
CA ASP A 367 -52.30 3.24 12.95
C ASP A 367 -51.59 4.43 13.59
N GLU A 368 -52.11 4.88 14.74
CA GLU A 368 -51.49 5.92 15.59
C GLU A 368 -50.04 5.57 15.98
N ARG A 369 -49.74 4.29 16.18
CA ARG A 369 -48.37 3.81 16.46
C ARG A 369 -47.41 4.06 15.30
N GLN A 370 -47.86 3.87 14.06
CA GLN A 370 -47.02 4.12 12.89
C GLN A 370 -46.75 5.62 12.73
N LEU A 371 -47.77 6.46 12.98
CA LEU A 371 -47.59 7.91 13.03
C LEU A 371 -46.59 8.28 14.15
N GLN A 372 -46.74 7.77 15.36
CA GLN A 372 -45.83 8.08 16.47
C GLN A 372 -44.37 7.70 16.16
N THR A 373 -44.12 6.47 15.70
CA THR A 373 -42.77 6.04 15.31
C THR A 373 -42.21 6.87 14.15
N PHE A 374 -43.03 7.21 13.15
CA PHE A 374 -42.61 8.09 12.07
C PHE A 374 -42.22 9.50 12.57
N MET A 375 -42.95 10.04 13.55
CA MET A 375 -42.70 11.36 14.11
C MET A 375 -41.45 11.36 15.00
N GLU A 376 -41.18 10.27 15.73
CA GLU A 376 -39.92 10.03 16.44
C GLU A 376 -38.74 9.98 15.45
N GLU A 377 -38.82 9.19 14.37
CA GLU A 377 -37.78 9.13 13.33
C GLU A 377 -37.50 10.49 12.66
N MET A 378 -38.55 11.26 12.33
CA MET A 378 -38.37 12.58 11.71
C MET A 378 -37.75 13.58 12.70
N ASN A 379 -38.08 13.48 13.99
CA ASN A 379 -37.49 14.30 15.04
C ASN A 379 -36.01 13.94 15.31
N ASP A 380 -35.64 12.66 15.24
CA ASP A 380 -34.24 12.20 15.32
C ASP A 380 -33.38 12.76 14.18
N ILE A 381 -33.96 12.91 12.98
CA ILE A 381 -33.34 13.55 11.81
C ILE A 381 -33.28 15.10 11.97
N GLY A 382 -33.97 15.66 12.97
CA GLY A 382 -34.00 17.09 13.31
C GLY A 382 -35.19 17.86 12.73
N VAL A 383 -36.20 17.17 12.20
CA VAL A 383 -37.42 17.76 11.62
C VAL A 383 -38.53 17.78 12.68
N ALA A 384 -38.43 18.74 13.60
CA ALA A 384 -39.45 18.97 14.62
C ALA A 384 -40.69 19.69 14.06
N GLY A 385 -41.80 19.66 14.80
CA GLY A 385 -42.99 20.47 14.49
C GLY A 385 -43.98 19.90 13.47
N LEU A 386 -43.77 18.67 12.96
CA LEU A 386 -44.68 18.01 12.01
C LEU A 386 -46.15 17.93 12.48
N ASN A 387 -46.41 18.03 13.79
CA ASN A 387 -47.75 18.10 14.38
C ASN A 387 -48.60 19.26 13.82
N GLU A 388 -47.98 20.33 13.32
CA GLU A 388 -48.67 21.48 12.72
C GLU A 388 -49.21 21.18 11.30
N TYR A 389 -48.76 20.07 10.69
CA TYR A 389 -49.13 19.65 9.34
C TYR A 389 -50.14 18.50 9.32
N LEU A 390 -50.62 18.05 10.48
CA LEU A 390 -51.70 17.05 10.58
C LEU A 390 -53.03 17.68 10.16
N THR A 391 -53.74 17.06 9.21
CA THR A 391 -55.05 17.53 8.76
C THR A 391 -56.14 16.99 9.66
N GLY A 392 -56.27 17.57 10.86
CA GLY A 392 -57.33 17.25 11.82
C GLY A 392 -57.52 18.37 12.84
N ILE A 393 -58.75 18.60 13.28
CA ILE A 393 -59.06 19.68 14.24
C ILE A 393 -58.51 19.31 15.63
N ARG A 394 -57.44 19.98 16.06
CA ARG A 394 -56.89 19.82 17.42
C ARG A 394 -57.74 20.57 18.45
N ILE A 395 -58.84 19.95 18.90
CA ILE A 395 -59.69 20.50 19.96
C ILE A 395 -59.02 20.28 21.31
N ILE A 396 -58.34 21.31 21.82
CA ILE A 396 -57.86 21.35 23.21
C ILE A 396 -59.02 21.81 24.10
N LEU A 397 -59.61 20.87 24.85
CA LEU A 397 -60.55 21.18 25.92
C LEU A 397 -60.00 20.64 27.24
N ASN A 398 -59.84 21.53 28.23
CA ASN A 398 -59.51 21.19 29.63
C ASN A 398 -58.29 20.25 29.80
N ASN A 399 -57.20 20.53 29.09
CA ASN A 399 -55.93 19.79 29.16
C ASN A 399 -56.01 18.30 28.78
N MET A 400 -57.08 17.85 28.11
CA MET A 400 -57.10 16.56 27.40
C MET A 400 -57.04 16.80 25.89
N GLU A 401 -56.16 16.06 25.23
CA GLU A 401 -55.95 16.09 23.80
C GLU A 401 -56.88 15.06 23.14
N LEU A 402 -57.96 15.53 22.53
CA LEU A 402 -58.97 14.67 21.91
C LEU A 402 -58.78 14.65 20.38
N LEU A 403 -58.17 13.60 19.87
CA LEU A 403 -57.97 13.39 18.43
C LEU A 403 -59.30 12.95 17.78
N VAL A 404 -59.80 13.76 16.84
CA VAL A 404 -61.02 13.47 16.06
C VAL A 404 -60.66 12.88 14.69
N ALA A 405 -61.59 12.16 14.07
CA ALA A 405 -61.45 11.10 13.06
C ALA A 405 -60.55 11.30 11.81
N ASP A 406 -59.97 12.47 11.54
CA ASP A 406 -59.02 12.70 10.43
C ASP A 406 -57.54 12.77 10.89
N ALA A 407 -57.29 12.61 12.20
CA ALA A 407 -55.98 12.75 12.86
C ALA A 407 -54.80 11.91 12.32
N LEU A 408 -55.05 10.89 11.50
CA LEU A 408 -54.02 10.01 10.91
C LEU A 408 -53.60 10.43 9.48
N VAL A 409 -53.94 11.65 9.07
CA VAL A 409 -53.55 12.20 7.76
C VAL A 409 -52.61 13.39 7.96
N LEU A 410 -51.44 13.32 7.31
CA LEU A 410 -50.45 14.39 7.26
C LEU A 410 -50.59 15.10 5.91
N GLY A 411 -50.73 16.43 5.92
CA GLY A 411 -50.87 17.26 4.71
C GLY A 411 -49.65 17.24 3.79
N LEU A 412 -48.54 16.64 4.23
CA LEU A 412 -47.33 16.43 3.45
C LEU A 412 -47.42 15.16 2.59
N THR A 413 -46.92 15.23 1.36
CA THR A 413 -46.88 14.09 0.44
C THR A 413 -45.74 13.13 0.79
N SER A 414 -45.93 11.83 0.53
CA SER A 414 -44.92 10.80 0.83
C SER A 414 -43.58 11.06 0.12
N SER A 415 -43.63 11.63 -1.08
CA SER A 415 -42.48 12.06 -1.88
C SER A 415 -41.64 13.18 -1.26
N VAL A 416 -42.29 14.13 -0.56
CA VAL A 416 -41.65 15.25 0.15
C VAL A 416 -41.06 14.76 1.48
N LEU A 417 -41.73 13.83 2.15
CA LEU A 417 -41.17 13.17 3.34
C LEU A 417 -39.94 12.32 2.99
N GLU A 418 -40.02 11.54 1.90
CA GLU A 418 -38.88 10.76 1.39
C GLU A 418 -37.75 11.67 0.91
N LEU A 419 -38.07 12.80 0.27
CA LEU A 419 -37.09 13.83 -0.04
C LEU A 419 -36.34 14.27 1.21
N VAL A 420 -37.06 14.63 2.27
CA VAL A 420 -36.45 15.19 3.49
C VAL A 420 -35.48 14.20 4.11
N ARG A 421 -35.85 12.91 4.20
CA ARG A 421 -34.98 11.85 4.71
C ARG A 421 -33.70 11.73 3.89
N VAL A 422 -33.84 11.61 2.57
CA VAL A 422 -32.71 11.47 1.64
C VAL A 422 -31.83 12.74 1.60
N MET A 423 -32.44 13.92 1.69
CA MET A 423 -31.77 15.21 1.70
C MET A 423 -30.96 15.44 2.97
N VAL A 424 -31.51 15.16 4.16
CA VAL A 424 -30.76 15.36 5.41
C VAL A 424 -29.57 14.40 5.49
N ALA A 425 -29.73 13.14 5.05
CA ALA A 425 -28.61 12.20 4.93
C ALA A 425 -27.50 12.73 4.00
N PHE A 426 -27.87 13.25 2.81
CA PHE A 426 -26.92 13.88 1.89
C PHE A 426 -26.24 15.13 2.48
N VAL A 427 -27.00 15.97 3.19
CA VAL A 427 -26.46 17.14 3.91
C VAL A 427 -25.43 16.70 4.95
N GLU A 428 -25.73 15.69 5.78
CA GLU A 428 -24.77 15.19 6.77
C GLU A 428 -23.48 14.67 6.14
N ASP A 429 -23.55 13.87 5.09
CA ASP A 429 -22.34 13.33 4.45
C ASP A 429 -21.50 14.42 3.75
N VAL A 430 -22.16 15.41 3.13
CA VAL A 430 -21.50 16.60 2.56
C VAL A 430 -20.85 17.46 3.65
N LEU A 431 -21.50 17.65 4.79
CA LEU A 431 -20.95 18.43 5.91
C LEU A 431 -19.80 17.71 6.61
N ARG A 432 -19.85 16.37 6.75
CA ARG A 432 -18.73 15.56 7.25
C ARG A 432 -17.50 15.68 6.34
N LEU A 433 -17.71 15.65 5.01
CA LEU A 433 -16.64 15.91 4.03
C LEU A 433 -16.05 17.32 4.20
N LEU A 434 -16.90 18.32 4.42
CA LEU A 434 -16.50 19.73 4.50
C LEU A 434 -15.55 20.04 5.66
N VAL A 435 -15.76 19.45 6.85
CA VAL A 435 -14.84 19.55 8.00
C VAL A 435 -13.45 19.03 7.68
N VAL A 436 -13.42 17.98 6.86
CA VAL A 436 -12.24 17.17 6.58
C VAL A 436 -11.45 17.71 5.38
N TRP A 437 -12.13 18.37 4.44
CA TRP A 437 -11.59 18.80 3.15
C TRP A 437 -12.08 20.21 2.78
N PRO A 438 -11.44 21.26 3.32
CA PRO A 438 -11.82 22.65 3.07
C PRO A 438 -11.72 23.07 1.60
N ASP A 439 -10.78 22.50 0.85
CA ASP A 439 -10.52 22.88 -0.55
C ASP A 439 -11.72 22.61 -1.48
N ALA A 440 -12.61 21.67 -1.11
CA ALA A 440 -13.85 21.39 -1.84
C ALA A 440 -15.07 22.19 -1.35
N GLN A 441 -14.90 23.17 -0.46
CA GLN A 441 -16.00 23.94 0.11
C GLN A 441 -16.95 24.51 -0.95
N GLN A 442 -16.42 24.99 -2.07
CA GLN A 442 -17.24 25.49 -3.18
C GLN A 442 -18.05 24.36 -3.83
N LEU A 443 -17.42 23.24 -4.22
CA LEU A 443 -18.12 22.11 -4.84
C LEU A 443 -19.23 21.54 -3.93
N LEU A 444 -18.96 21.45 -2.63
CA LEU A 444 -19.90 20.95 -1.63
C LEU A 444 -21.09 21.93 -1.45
N ALA A 445 -20.82 23.24 -1.31
CA ALA A 445 -21.85 24.28 -1.20
C ALA A 445 -22.71 24.40 -2.47
N ASP A 446 -22.09 24.36 -3.65
CA ASP A 446 -22.78 24.37 -4.95
C ASP A 446 -23.66 23.12 -5.10
N SER A 447 -23.20 21.96 -4.62
CA SER A 447 -23.97 20.71 -4.65
C SER A 447 -25.21 20.77 -3.74
N LEU A 448 -25.10 21.26 -2.51
CA LEU A 448 -26.26 21.47 -1.62
C LEU A 448 -27.27 22.44 -2.24
N THR A 449 -26.77 23.54 -2.82
CA THR A 449 -27.62 24.55 -3.46
C THR A 449 -28.35 23.99 -4.66
N ALA A 450 -27.65 23.29 -5.56
CA ALA A 450 -28.22 22.75 -6.79
C ALA A 450 -29.36 21.76 -6.51
N VAL A 451 -29.20 20.90 -5.50
CA VAL A 451 -30.21 19.88 -5.16
C VAL A 451 -31.46 20.53 -4.53
N LEU A 452 -31.30 21.48 -3.59
CA LEU A 452 -32.44 22.21 -3.03
C LEU A 452 -33.12 23.12 -4.07
N GLU A 453 -32.36 23.80 -4.94
CA GLU A 453 -32.93 24.63 -6.00
C GLU A 453 -33.70 23.80 -7.04
N ALA A 454 -33.21 22.60 -7.38
CA ALA A 454 -33.93 21.69 -8.28
C ALA A 454 -35.30 21.29 -7.71
N GLN A 455 -35.38 20.95 -6.41
CA GLN A 455 -36.67 20.69 -5.77
C GLN A 455 -37.59 21.92 -5.83
N LEU A 456 -37.09 23.09 -5.46
CA LEU A 456 -37.90 24.32 -5.44
C LEU A 456 -38.37 24.73 -6.84
N HIS A 457 -37.58 24.44 -7.87
CA HIS A 457 -37.97 24.61 -9.26
C HIS A 457 -39.11 23.65 -9.66
N GLN A 458 -39.11 22.40 -9.17
CA GLN A 458 -40.22 21.46 -9.39
C GLN A 458 -41.49 21.89 -8.64
N CYS A 459 -41.38 22.27 -7.37
CA CYS A 459 -42.47 22.88 -6.61
C CYS A 459 -43.10 24.05 -7.37
N LYS A 460 -42.28 24.97 -7.90
CA LYS A 460 -42.74 26.08 -8.75
C LYS A 460 -43.44 25.59 -10.03
N ALA A 461 -42.89 24.60 -10.71
CA ALA A 461 -43.52 24.04 -11.92
C ALA A 461 -44.89 23.39 -11.60
N ALA A 462 -45.01 22.70 -10.46
CA ALA A 462 -46.25 22.08 -10.01
C ALA A 462 -47.33 23.12 -9.64
N VAL A 463 -46.97 24.18 -8.90
CA VAL A 463 -47.89 25.30 -8.58
C VAL A 463 -48.40 25.97 -9.87
N GLN A 464 -47.57 26.07 -10.90
CA GLN A 464 -47.93 26.66 -12.19
C GLN A 464 -48.64 25.67 -13.14
N HIS A 465 -48.79 24.40 -12.78
CA HIS A 465 -49.29 23.37 -13.69
C HIS A 465 -50.83 23.43 -13.83
N PRO A 466 -51.38 23.53 -15.05
CA PRO A 466 -52.81 23.79 -15.24
C PRO A 466 -53.73 22.65 -14.76
N MET A 467 -53.24 21.41 -14.66
CA MET A 467 -54.01 20.26 -14.15
C MET A 467 -53.94 20.08 -12.62
N LEU A 468 -53.16 20.90 -11.91
CA LEU A 468 -53.02 20.82 -10.44
C LEU A 468 -53.76 21.94 -9.71
N LYS A 469 -54.56 22.75 -10.42
CA LYS A 469 -55.33 23.88 -9.86
C LYS A 469 -56.25 23.47 -8.70
N ASP A 470 -56.84 22.28 -8.77
CA ASP A 470 -57.74 21.76 -7.73
C ASP A 470 -56.98 21.28 -6.48
N LYS A 471 -55.65 21.16 -6.57
CA LYS A 471 -54.74 20.72 -5.49
C LYS A 471 -53.79 21.83 -5.02
N THR A 472 -53.92 23.06 -5.52
CA THR A 472 -52.94 24.14 -5.28
C THR A 472 -52.65 24.39 -3.79
N SER A 473 -53.63 24.21 -2.91
CA SER A 473 -53.43 24.31 -1.44
C SER A 473 -52.41 23.28 -0.92
N ILE A 474 -52.54 22.01 -1.30
CA ILE A 474 -51.63 20.91 -0.91
C ILE A 474 -50.25 21.13 -1.56
N VAL A 475 -50.21 21.51 -2.84
CA VAL A 475 -48.94 21.80 -3.54
C VAL A 475 -48.21 22.96 -2.86
N CYS A 476 -48.91 24.05 -2.50
CA CYS A 476 -48.31 25.18 -1.81
C CYS A 476 -47.88 24.82 -0.38
N LEU A 477 -48.67 24.08 0.39
CA LEU A 477 -48.29 23.63 1.74
C LEU A 477 -46.97 22.85 1.73
N ASN A 478 -46.86 21.88 0.81
CA ASN A 478 -45.65 21.08 0.65
C ASN A 478 -44.45 21.91 0.17
N SER A 479 -44.69 22.85 -0.75
CA SER A 479 -43.65 23.74 -1.27
C SER A 479 -43.15 24.73 -0.21
N LEU A 480 -44.05 25.23 0.65
CA LEU A 480 -43.72 26.07 1.79
C LEU A 480 -42.97 25.28 2.86
N PHE A 481 -43.34 24.03 3.15
CA PHE A 481 -42.60 23.16 4.07
C PHE A 481 -41.12 22.98 3.68
N VAL A 482 -40.83 22.80 2.37
CA VAL A 482 -39.43 22.73 1.88
C VAL A 482 -38.68 24.05 2.13
N VAL A 483 -39.33 25.21 2.00
CA VAL A 483 -38.70 26.53 2.19
C VAL A 483 -38.62 26.95 3.66
N ASP A 484 -39.56 26.53 4.50
CA ASP A 484 -39.70 26.99 5.89
C ASP A 484 -39.04 26.05 6.91
N VAL A 485 -38.92 24.77 6.57
CA VAL A 485 -38.37 23.74 7.46
C VAL A 485 -37.06 23.17 6.90
N LEU A 486 -37.06 22.61 5.69
CA LEU A 486 -35.88 21.92 5.15
C LEU A 486 -34.73 22.88 4.80
N LEU A 487 -35.02 24.05 4.21
CA LEU A 487 -34.00 25.05 3.87
C LEU A 487 -33.33 25.65 5.13
N PRO A 488 -34.06 26.13 6.16
CA PRO A 488 -33.46 26.61 7.41
C PRO A 488 -32.72 25.52 8.19
N LEU A 489 -33.22 24.28 8.22
CA LEU A 489 -32.51 23.14 8.81
C LEU A 489 -31.16 22.94 8.11
N THR A 490 -31.12 22.99 6.78
CA THR A 490 -29.87 22.86 6.00
C THR A 490 -28.90 24.01 6.28
N GLU A 491 -29.38 25.26 6.34
CA GLU A 491 -28.55 26.42 6.71
C GLU A 491 -28.01 26.34 8.15
N GLN A 492 -28.84 25.89 9.10
CA GLN A 492 -28.44 25.70 10.49
C GLN A 492 -27.33 24.64 10.57
N ARG A 493 -27.54 23.44 10.00
CA ARG A 493 -26.52 22.37 9.99
C ARG A 493 -25.21 22.82 9.35
N TYR A 494 -25.27 23.56 8.24
CA TYR A 494 -24.07 24.12 7.61
C TYR A 494 -23.34 25.12 8.52
N THR A 495 -24.10 25.98 9.22
CA THR A 495 -23.53 26.99 10.12
C THR A 495 -22.95 26.36 11.39
N GLU A 496 -23.60 25.32 11.95
CA GLU A 496 -23.11 24.52 13.08
C GLU A 496 -21.75 23.88 12.79
N VAL A 497 -21.56 23.40 11.56
CA VAL A 497 -20.36 22.65 11.15
C VAL A 497 -19.22 23.58 10.68
N THR A 498 -19.53 24.66 9.96
CA THR A 498 -18.50 25.55 9.39
C THR A 498 -18.21 26.79 10.24
N GLY A 499 -19.13 27.20 11.11
CA GLY A 499 -19.11 28.51 11.78
C GLY A 499 -19.51 29.69 10.88
N PHE A 500 -19.84 29.46 9.61
CA PHE A 500 -20.16 30.49 8.63
C PHE A 500 -21.53 30.26 7.99
N ALA A 501 -22.18 31.34 7.55
CA ALA A 501 -23.40 31.22 6.76
C ALA A 501 -23.10 30.63 5.38
N HIS A 502 -24.00 29.79 4.87
CA HIS A 502 -23.88 29.24 3.52
C HIS A 502 -23.96 30.37 2.46
N PRO A 503 -23.09 30.40 1.43
CA PRO A 503 -23.01 31.50 0.47
C PRO A 503 -24.30 31.72 -0.34
N THR A 504 -24.92 30.64 -0.83
CA THR A 504 -26.01 30.70 -1.83
C THR A 504 -27.38 30.24 -1.35
N LEU A 505 -27.50 29.35 -0.35
CA LEU A 505 -28.81 28.81 0.10
C LEU A 505 -29.83 29.90 0.46
N ARG A 506 -29.39 30.99 1.11
CA ARG A 506 -30.25 32.13 1.47
C ARG A 506 -30.99 32.75 0.28
N THR A 507 -30.43 32.65 -0.93
CA THR A 507 -31.09 33.14 -2.14
C THR A 507 -32.35 32.36 -2.49
N LEU A 508 -32.47 31.11 -2.04
CA LEU A 508 -33.62 30.23 -2.28
C LEU A 508 -34.84 30.63 -1.46
N ALA A 509 -34.69 31.42 -0.39
CA ALA A 509 -35.81 31.99 0.36
C ALA A 509 -36.76 32.83 -0.51
N ARG A 510 -36.31 33.32 -1.68
CA ARG A 510 -37.15 33.98 -2.70
C ARG A 510 -38.36 33.15 -3.15
N TYR A 511 -38.26 31.82 -3.11
CA TYR A 511 -39.36 30.93 -3.48
C TYR A 511 -40.53 30.99 -2.49
N ARG A 512 -40.31 31.40 -1.23
CA ARG A 512 -41.37 31.58 -0.22
C ARG A 512 -42.49 32.50 -0.71
N GLN A 513 -42.13 33.66 -1.27
CA GLN A 513 -43.10 34.66 -1.73
C GLN A 513 -43.94 34.14 -2.91
N LEU A 514 -43.32 33.39 -3.83
CA LEU A 514 -44.00 32.75 -4.97
C LEU A 514 -45.06 31.74 -4.51
N PHE A 515 -44.75 30.92 -3.50
CA PHE A 515 -45.70 29.94 -2.98
C PHE A 515 -46.78 30.57 -2.10
N ALA A 516 -46.43 31.54 -1.25
CA ALA A 516 -47.41 32.25 -0.41
C ALA A 516 -48.48 32.97 -1.24
N THR A 517 -48.07 33.75 -2.25
CA THR A 517 -49.02 34.45 -3.14
C THR A 517 -49.95 33.52 -3.92
N SER A 518 -49.48 32.29 -4.21
CA SER A 518 -50.27 31.26 -4.91
C SER A 518 -51.18 30.45 -3.96
N ALA A 519 -50.87 30.42 -2.66
CA ALA A 519 -51.78 29.95 -1.63
C ALA A 519 -52.92 30.97 -1.43
N ASP A 520 -52.57 32.24 -1.21
CA ASP A 520 -53.52 33.32 -0.93
C ASP A 520 -54.50 33.61 -2.09
N SER A 521 -54.13 33.31 -3.34
CA SER A 521 -55.03 33.43 -4.49
C SER A 521 -56.08 32.31 -4.60
N HIS A 522 -55.95 31.26 -3.78
CA HIS A 522 -56.81 30.07 -3.83
C HIS A 522 -57.43 29.67 -2.46
N THR A 523 -57.16 30.42 -1.38
CA THR A 523 -57.74 30.21 -0.05
C THR A 523 -59.23 30.56 0.08
N SER A 524 -59.89 31.06 -0.97
CA SER A 524 -61.34 31.32 -0.98
C SER A 524 -62.21 30.05 -1.06
N GLY A 525 -61.65 28.86 -0.83
CA GLY A 525 -62.30 27.56 -1.04
C GLY A 525 -62.31 26.60 0.15
N PHE A 526 -61.65 26.92 1.26
CA PHE A 526 -61.65 26.09 2.47
C PHE A 526 -61.74 26.95 3.75
N VAL A 527 -62.96 27.07 4.26
CA VAL A 527 -63.33 27.43 5.64
C VAL A 527 -64.33 26.39 6.11
#